data_AF-A0A8J4W5Q3-F1
#
_entry.id   AF-A0A8J4W5Q3-F1
#
_cell.length_a   1.000
_cell.length_b   1.000
_cell.length_c   1.000
_cell.angle_alpha   90.00
_cell.angle_beta   90.00
_cell.angle_gamma   90.00
#
_symmetry.space_group_name_H-M   'P 1'
#
loop_
_entity.id
_entity.type
_entity.pdbx_description
1 polymer ?
#
loop_
_entity_poly.entity_id
_entity_poly.type
_entity_poly.pdbx_seq_one_letter_code
_entity_poly.pdbx_strand_id
1 'polypeptide(L)'
;MLARLRQEIAAEKQAVLTSEDDVSESSARLQEIEQLMAKLQIEIDALSLLPPSSDDGSLAARRQELEELEEERQEELELLAHINSVLRMHQNSQSKMQRMIVALAKELNRVRQREQAVVLTALRSRIVKVLIPMM
;
A
#
# COMPACT_ATOMS: atom_id res chain seq x y z
N MET A 1 -8.08 25.06 4.18
CA MET A 1 -8.45 23.94 3.29
C MET A 1 -7.22 23.27 2.68
N LEU A 2 -6.36 23.99 1.95
CA LEU A 2 -5.11 23.45 1.36
C LEU A 2 -4.13 22.85 2.38
N ALA A 3 -3.96 23.49 3.55
CA ALA A 3 -3.07 22.97 4.60
C ALA A 3 -3.57 21.64 5.19
N ARG A 4 -4.88 21.50 5.39
CA ARG A 4 -5.52 20.27 5.85
C ARG A 4 -5.36 19.14 4.83
N LEU A 5 -5.55 19.44 3.55
CA LEU A 5 -5.35 18.46 2.47
C LEU A 5 -3.89 17.97 2.40
N ARG A 6 -2.92 18.87 2.59
CA ARG A 6 -1.49 18.50 2.64
C ARG A 6 -1.17 17.60 3.83
N GLN A 7 -1.79 17.85 4.98
CA GLN A 7 -1.61 17.04 6.18
C GLN A 7 -2.23 15.65 6.01
N GLU A 8 -3.44 15.56 5.44
CA GLU A 8 -4.09 14.29 5.12
C GLU A 8 -3.24 13.46 4.13
N ILE A 9 -2.69 14.08 3.08
CA ILE A 9 -1.78 13.39 2.13
C ILE A 9 -0.49 12.92 2.80
N ALA A 10 0.09 13.72 3.71
CA ALA A 10 1.31 13.35 4.42
C ALA A 10 1.07 12.16 5.37
N ALA A 11 -0.05 12.17 6.10
CA ALA A 11 -0.44 11.06 6.98
C ALA A 11 -0.70 9.78 6.17
N GLU A 12 -1.39 9.89 5.05
CA GLU A 12 -1.64 8.76 4.14
C GLU A 12 -0.33 8.18 3.59
N LYS A 13 0.58 9.05 3.14
CA LYS A 13 1.90 8.61 2.67
C LYS A 13 2.68 7.88 3.75
N GLN A 14 2.63 8.38 4.98
CA GLN A 14 3.30 7.74 6.10
C GLN A 14 2.69 6.36 6.42
N ALA A 15 1.36 6.24 6.36
CA ALA A 15 0.67 4.97 6.58
C ALA A 15 1.05 3.91 5.54
N VAL A 16 1.15 4.29 4.25
CA VAL A 16 1.58 3.36 3.20
C VAL A 16 3.02 2.90 3.41
N LEU A 17 3.94 3.80 3.74
CA LEU A 17 5.34 3.44 4.01
C LEU A 17 5.44 2.48 5.20
N THR A 18 4.69 2.75 6.27
CA THR A 18 4.64 1.84 7.42
C THR A 18 4.08 0.47 7.03
N SER A 19 3.01 0.41 6.22
CA SER A 19 2.50 -0.88 5.74
C SER A 19 3.47 -1.62 4.81
N GLU A 20 4.31 -0.91 4.04
CA GLU A 20 5.37 -1.55 3.24
C GLU A 20 6.47 -2.13 4.13
N ASP A 21 6.86 -1.40 5.19
CA ASP A 21 7.79 -1.91 6.21
C ASP A 21 7.21 -3.14 6.93
N ASP A 22 5.92 -3.10 7.30
CA ASP A 22 5.20 -4.21 7.94
C ASP A 22 5.21 -5.47 7.06
N VAL A 23 5.05 -5.34 5.72
CA VAL A 23 5.17 -6.49 4.79
C VAL A 23 6.57 -7.09 4.84
N SER A 24 7.61 -6.25 4.85
CA SER A 24 9.00 -6.71 4.88
C SER A 24 9.32 -7.43 6.18
N GLU A 25 8.90 -6.88 7.32
CA GLU A 25 9.09 -7.49 8.64
C GLU A 25 8.36 -8.82 8.75
N SER A 26 7.07 -8.84 8.38
CA SER A 26 6.22 -10.02 8.42
C SER A 26 6.74 -11.13 7.48
N SER A 27 7.25 -10.77 6.30
CA SER A 27 7.89 -11.74 5.39
C SER A 27 9.18 -12.33 5.96
N ALA A 28 9.99 -11.53 6.64
CA ALA A 28 11.21 -12.03 7.29
C ALA A 28 10.88 -12.98 8.44
N ARG A 29 9.84 -12.66 9.24
CA ARG A 29 9.34 -13.51 10.31
C ARG A 29 8.81 -14.84 9.79
N LEU A 30 8.03 -14.81 8.70
CA LEU A 30 7.56 -16.02 8.03
C LEU A 30 8.73 -16.92 7.60
N GLN A 31 9.77 -16.33 7.03
CA GLN A 31 10.97 -17.08 6.61
C GLN A 31 11.71 -17.70 7.81
N GLU A 32 11.74 -17.02 8.95
CA GLU A 32 12.32 -17.57 10.18
C GLU A 32 11.53 -18.78 10.70
N ILE A 33 10.18 -18.67 10.73
CA ILE A 33 9.28 -19.77 11.11
C ILE A 33 9.51 -20.98 10.19
N GLU A 34 9.55 -20.78 8.86
CA GLU A 34 9.80 -21.86 7.89
C GLU A 34 11.16 -22.54 8.12
N GLN A 35 12.19 -21.79 8.49
CA GLN A 35 13.51 -22.36 8.81
C GLN A 35 13.49 -23.16 10.12
N LEU A 36 12.75 -22.70 11.13
CA LEU A 36 12.59 -23.43 12.40
C LEU A 36 11.82 -24.74 12.17
N MET A 37 10.72 -24.69 11.44
CA MET A 37 9.95 -25.87 11.05
C MET A 37 10.83 -26.89 10.30
N ALA A 38 11.65 -26.44 9.35
CA ALA A 38 12.53 -27.33 8.60
C ALA A 38 13.57 -28.01 9.51
N LYS A 39 14.14 -27.30 10.47
CA LYS A 39 15.07 -27.88 11.46
C LYS A 39 14.36 -28.91 12.36
N LEU A 40 13.18 -28.55 12.84
CA LEU A 40 12.38 -29.39 13.73
C LEU A 40 11.92 -30.67 13.02
N GLN A 41 11.56 -30.59 11.75
CA GLN A 41 11.22 -31.77 10.94
C GLN A 41 12.40 -32.74 10.83
N ILE A 42 13.63 -32.23 10.65
CA ILE A 42 14.83 -33.09 10.63
C ILE A 42 15.04 -33.79 11.98
N GLU A 43 14.79 -33.10 13.10
CA GLU A 43 14.86 -33.70 14.43
C GLU A 43 13.80 -34.79 14.64
N ILE A 44 12.56 -34.52 14.22
CA ILE A 44 11.46 -35.50 14.27
C ILE A 44 11.80 -36.73 13.41
N ASP A 45 12.30 -36.52 12.19
CA ASP A 45 12.67 -37.60 11.29
C ASP A 45 13.78 -38.46 11.91
N ALA A 46 14.80 -37.84 12.52
CA ALA A 46 15.88 -38.55 13.21
C ALA A 46 15.38 -39.36 14.42
N LEU A 47 14.48 -38.78 15.23
CA LEU A 47 13.88 -39.45 16.38
C LEU A 47 12.95 -40.61 15.95
N SER A 48 12.26 -40.46 14.81
CA SER A 48 11.33 -41.48 14.30
C SER A 48 12.02 -42.77 13.81
N LEU A 49 13.31 -42.70 13.51
CA LEU A 49 14.13 -43.84 13.09
C LEU A 49 14.67 -44.64 14.29
N LEU A 50 14.58 -44.10 15.51
CA LEU A 50 14.97 -44.78 16.73
C LEU A 50 13.87 -45.79 17.16
N PRO A 51 14.26 -46.91 17.80
CA PRO A 51 13.29 -47.87 18.29
C PRO A 51 12.38 -47.25 19.37
N PRO A 52 11.09 -47.62 19.41
CA PRO A 52 10.06 -46.94 20.22
C PRO A 52 10.29 -46.98 21.74
N SER A 53 11.26 -47.77 22.22
CA SER A 53 11.56 -47.86 23.65
C SER A 53 12.44 -46.72 24.18
N SER A 54 13.06 -45.90 23.34
CA SER A 54 14.09 -44.94 23.79
C SER A 54 13.60 -43.52 24.06
N ASP A 55 12.55 -43.01 23.40
CA ASP A 55 12.19 -41.58 23.59
C ASP A 55 10.81 -41.13 23.05
N ASP A 56 9.76 -41.96 23.14
CA ASP A 56 8.41 -41.65 22.60
C ASP A 56 7.82 -40.31 23.10
N GLY A 57 8.14 -39.91 24.34
CA GLY A 57 7.72 -38.62 24.90
C GLY A 57 8.41 -37.41 24.26
N SER A 58 9.67 -37.57 23.85
CA SER A 58 10.46 -36.54 23.16
C SER A 58 9.93 -36.32 21.74
N LEU A 59 9.62 -37.41 21.03
CA LEU A 59 9.02 -37.34 19.69
C LEU A 59 7.62 -36.71 19.70
N ALA A 60 6.78 -37.02 20.68
CA ALA A 60 5.46 -36.41 20.82
C ALA A 60 5.55 -34.90 21.08
N ALA A 61 6.47 -34.46 21.96
CA ALA A 61 6.70 -33.05 22.23
C ALA A 61 7.18 -32.28 20.98
N ARG A 62 8.11 -32.85 20.21
CA ARG A 62 8.61 -32.24 18.98
C ARG A 62 7.55 -32.11 17.89
N ARG A 63 6.64 -33.10 17.78
CA ARG A 63 5.49 -33.02 16.86
C ARG A 63 4.51 -31.92 17.26
N GLN A 64 4.26 -31.77 18.56
CA GLN A 64 3.40 -30.69 19.05
C GLN A 64 4.03 -29.32 18.77
N GLU A 65 5.34 -29.16 19.00
CA GLU A 65 6.06 -27.92 18.66
C GLU A 65 5.99 -27.58 17.16
N LEU A 66 5.99 -28.60 16.29
CA LEU A 66 5.82 -28.40 14.85
C LEU A 66 4.41 -27.93 14.50
N GLU A 67 3.38 -28.50 15.15
CA GLU A 67 1.99 -28.07 14.99
C GLU A 67 1.80 -26.61 15.43
N GLU A 68 2.39 -26.23 16.56
CA GLU A 68 2.39 -24.83 17.05
C GLU A 68 3.05 -23.88 16.03
N LEU A 69 4.19 -24.26 15.44
CA LEU A 69 4.83 -23.45 14.39
C LEU A 69 4.02 -23.40 13.09
N GLU A 70 3.28 -24.46 12.75
CA GLU A 70 2.37 -24.45 11.60
C GLU A 70 1.20 -23.48 11.80
N GLU A 71 0.67 -23.39 13.02
CA GLU A 71 -0.33 -22.39 13.40
C GLU A 71 0.24 -20.97 13.30
N GLU A 72 1.42 -20.72 13.88
CA GLU A 72 2.09 -19.40 13.79
C GLU A 72 2.35 -19.00 12.33
N ARG A 73 2.79 -19.95 11.48
CA ARG A 73 2.98 -19.71 10.05
C ARG A 73 1.68 -19.28 9.37
N GLN A 74 0.57 -19.94 9.72
CA GLN A 74 -0.73 -19.64 9.13
C GLN A 74 -1.24 -18.26 9.57
N GLU A 75 -1.07 -17.89 10.84
CA GLU A 75 -1.41 -16.55 11.35
C GLU A 75 -0.61 -15.46 10.64
N GLU A 76 0.70 -15.67 10.44
CA GLU A 76 1.57 -14.71 9.76
C GLU A 76 1.19 -14.56 8.27
N LEU A 77 0.81 -15.65 7.60
CA LEU A 77 0.28 -15.59 6.22
C LEU A 77 -1.04 -14.82 6.13
N GLU A 78 -1.93 -14.97 7.11
CA GLU A 78 -3.18 -14.22 7.18
C GLU A 78 -2.94 -12.74 7.40
N LEU A 79 -1.96 -12.39 8.25
CA LEU A 79 -1.51 -11.02 8.45
C LEU A 79 -0.96 -10.41 7.15
N LEU A 80 -0.07 -11.12 6.44
CA LEU A 80 0.45 -10.69 5.13
C LEU A 80 -0.67 -10.48 4.11
N ALA A 81 -1.65 -11.40 4.07
CA ALA A 81 -2.81 -11.26 3.18
C ALA A 81 -3.62 -10.00 3.51
N HIS A 82 -3.81 -9.70 4.80
CA HIS A 82 -4.49 -8.51 5.26
C HIS A 82 -3.75 -7.23 4.86
N ILE A 83 -2.45 -7.14 5.14
CA ILE A 83 -1.63 -5.96 4.80
C ILE A 83 -1.62 -5.73 3.28
N ASN A 84 -1.45 -6.79 2.48
CA ASN A 84 -1.51 -6.68 1.02
C ASN A 84 -2.87 -6.18 0.50
N SER A 85 -3.97 -6.59 1.14
CA SER A 85 -5.30 -6.08 0.82
C SER A 85 -5.40 -4.57 1.07
N VAL A 86 -4.90 -4.11 2.21
CA VAL A 86 -4.85 -2.69 2.59
C VAL A 86 -4.01 -1.89 1.60
N LEU A 87 -2.78 -2.35 1.29
CA LEU A 87 -1.91 -1.73 0.29
C LEU A 87 -2.59 -1.60 -1.08
N ARG A 88 -3.31 -2.65 -1.52
CA ARG A 88 -4.05 -2.63 -2.80
C ARG A 88 -5.19 -1.61 -2.78
N MET A 89 -5.89 -1.46 -1.65
CA MET A 89 -6.90 -0.40 -1.51
C MET A 89 -6.28 0.99 -1.62
N HIS A 90 -5.11 1.22 -0.99
CA HIS A 90 -4.39 2.48 -1.11
C HIS A 90 -3.97 2.78 -2.56
N GLN A 91 -3.39 1.81 -3.27
CA GLN A 91 -3.02 1.96 -4.68
C GLN A 91 -4.21 2.32 -5.57
N ASN A 92 -5.37 1.68 -5.34
CA ASN A 92 -6.60 1.98 -6.06
C ASN A 92 -7.10 3.43 -5.78
N SER A 93 -7.05 3.84 -4.52
CA SER A 93 -7.41 5.21 -4.10
C SER A 93 -6.50 6.25 -4.75
N GLN A 94 -5.19 6.02 -4.73
CA GLN A 94 -4.19 6.88 -5.35
C GLN A 94 -4.42 7.03 -6.87
N SER A 95 -4.69 5.92 -7.57
CA SER A 95 -5.01 5.94 -9.00
C SER A 95 -6.27 6.75 -9.31
N LYS A 96 -7.31 6.65 -8.47
CA LYS A 96 -8.53 7.45 -8.61
C LYS A 96 -8.26 8.94 -8.37
N MET A 97 -7.48 9.27 -7.34
CA MET A 97 -7.12 10.65 -7.02
C MET A 97 -6.29 11.28 -8.15
N GLN A 98 -5.34 10.54 -8.72
CA GLN A 98 -4.53 10.99 -9.84
C GLN A 98 -5.39 11.30 -11.08
N ARG A 99 -6.37 10.45 -11.39
CA ARG A 99 -7.33 10.71 -12.47
C ARG A 99 -8.15 11.98 -12.22
N MET A 100 -8.61 12.19 -10.98
CA MET A 100 -9.33 13.42 -10.62
C MET A 100 -8.46 14.67 -10.76
N ILE A 101 -7.21 14.63 -10.29
CA ILE A 101 -6.27 15.75 -10.43
C ILE A 101 -6.05 16.09 -11.92
N VAL A 102 -5.85 15.08 -12.77
CA VAL A 102 -5.70 15.28 -14.22
C VAL A 102 -6.96 15.91 -14.83
N ALA A 103 -8.16 15.46 -14.44
CA ALA A 103 -9.42 16.04 -14.91
C ALA A 103 -9.57 17.51 -14.48
N LEU A 104 -9.31 17.81 -13.21
CA LEU A 104 -9.35 19.17 -12.67
C LEU A 104 -8.33 20.09 -13.35
N ALA A 105 -7.12 19.61 -13.63
CA ALA A 105 -6.11 20.39 -14.35
C ALA A 105 -6.57 20.74 -15.78
N LYS A 106 -7.26 19.83 -16.46
CA LYS A 106 -7.84 20.10 -17.79
C LYS A 106 -8.94 21.16 -17.71
N GLU A 107 -9.84 21.05 -16.74
CA GLU A 107 -10.90 22.05 -16.53
C GLU A 107 -10.33 23.43 -16.18
N LEU A 108 -9.33 23.49 -15.30
CA LEU A 108 -8.66 24.75 -14.95
C LEU A 108 -8.02 25.41 -16.18
N ASN A 109 -7.36 24.63 -17.04
CA ASN A 109 -6.79 25.14 -18.29
C ASN A 109 -7.87 25.66 -19.26
N ARG A 110 -9.01 24.97 -19.35
CA ARG A 110 -10.16 25.43 -20.17
C ARG A 110 -10.72 26.76 -19.65
N VAL A 111 -10.89 26.88 -18.34
CA VAL A 111 -11.34 28.13 -17.70
C VAL A 111 -10.36 29.26 -18.00
N ARG A 112 -9.05 29.02 -17.80
CA ARG A 112 -8.00 30.00 -18.10
C ARG A 112 -8.00 30.46 -19.56
N GLN A 113 -8.19 29.54 -20.51
CA GLN A 113 -8.29 29.89 -21.94
C GLN A 113 -9.52 30.75 -22.23
N ARG A 114 -10.67 30.44 -21.62
CA ARG A 114 -11.89 31.24 -21.75
C ARG A 114 -11.70 32.64 -21.18
N GLU A 115 -11.10 32.77 -20.01
CA GLU A 115 -10.77 34.07 -19.40
C GLU A 115 -9.85 34.89 -20.30
N GLN A 116 -8.78 34.29 -20.84
CA GLN A 116 -7.88 34.96 -21.77
C GLN A 116 -8.60 35.44 -23.03
N ALA A 117 -9.51 34.63 -23.59
CA ALA A 117 -10.30 35.01 -24.75
C ALA A 117 -11.24 36.19 -24.45
N VAL A 118 -11.89 36.21 -23.28
CA VAL A 118 -12.74 37.33 -22.84
C VAL A 118 -11.91 38.60 -22.69
N VAL A 119 -10.74 38.54 -22.04
CA VAL A 119 -9.84 39.69 -21.87
C VAL A 119 -9.38 40.22 -23.23
N LEU A 120 -8.96 39.35 -24.15
CA LEU A 120 -8.55 39.75 -25.50
C LEU A 120 -9.69 40.42 -26.28
N THR A 121 -10.91 39.89 -26.17
CA THR A 121 -12.09 40.45 -26.84
C THR A 121 -12.46 41.82 -26.26
N ALA A 122 -12.41 41.98 -24.95
CA ALA A 122 -12.64 43.25 -24.27
C ALA A 122 -11.58 44.30 -24.65
N LEU A 123 -10.30 43.93 -24.70
CA LEU A 123 -9.22 44.80 -25.15
C LEU A 123 -9.41 45.24 -26.61
N ARG A 124 -9.71 44.31 -27.52
CA ARG A 124 -10.00 44.62 -28.94
C ARG A 124 -11.19 45.55 -29.09
N SER A 125 -12.29 45.31 -28.36
CA SER A 125 -13.47 46.19 -28.35
C SER A 125 -13.14 47.60 -27.86
N ARG A 126 -12.31 47.72 -26.81
CA ARG A 126 -11.88 49.00 -26.27
C ARG A 126 -10.94 49.74 -27.23
N ILE A 127 -10.05 49.04 -27.93
CA ILE A 127 -9.22 49.60 -29.00
C ILE A 127 -10.09 50.12 -30.15
N VAL A 128 -11.09 49.34 -30.59
CA VAL A 128 -12.03 49.76 -31.64
C VAL A 128 -12.83 51.00 -31.21
N LYS A 129 -13.28 51.07 -29.96
CA LYS A 129 -13.98 52.25 -29.42
C LYS A 129 -13.10 53.51 -29.31
N VAL A 130 -11.78 53.35 -29.16
CA VAL A 130 -10.84 54.49 -29.11
C VAL A 130 -10.42 54.92 -30.52
N LEU A 131 -10.30 53.99 -31.46
CA LEU A 131 -9.96 54.26 -32.86
C LEU A 131 -11.14 54.76 -33.70
N ILE A 132 -12.37 54.53 -33.25
CA ILE A 132 -13.58 55.19 -33.76
C ILE A 132 -13.98 56.26 -32.74
N PRO A 133 -13.33 57.43 -32.71
CA PRO A 133 -13.91 58.56 -32.01
C PRO A 133 -15.23 58.90 -32.73
N MET A 134 -16.28 59.18 -31.95
CA MET A 134 -17.59 59.59 -32.46
C MET A 134 -17.39 60.67 -33.53
N MET A 135 -17.70 60.33 -34.79
CA MET A 135 -18.13 61.32 -35.77
C MET A 135 -19.59 61.66 -35.51
#